data_AF-A0A965CHY0-F1
#
_entry.id   AF-A0A965CHY0-F1
#
_cell.length_a   1.000
_cell.length_b   1.000
_cell.length_c   1.000
_cell.angle_alpha   90.00
_cell.angle_beta   90.00
_cell.angle_gamma   90.00
#
_symmetry.space_group_name_H-M   'P 1'
#
loop_
_entity.id
_entity.type
_entity.pdbx_description
1 polymer ?
#
loop_
_entity_poly.entity_id
_entity_poly.type
_entity_poly.pdbx_seq_one_letter_code
_entity_poly.pdbx_strand_id
1 'polypeptide(L)'
;ATFRADVMSSAAAAESLVATDVAEWLVERGMPFREAHAVVGAVVRESVGSGVPMRDVVARHPQLGPDAALLFDEGVAVGRRRSPGGAGPSVAAVQRQRLETEIGRLKGRFL
;
A
#
# COMPACT_ATOMS: atom_id res chain seq x y z
N ALA A 1 3.86 2.47 26.69
CA ALA A 1 2.71 1.90 25.98
C ALA A 1 3.09 0.52 25.47
N THR A 2 2.14 -0.42 25.38
CA THR A 2 2.36 -1.77 24.86
C THR A 2 1.55 -1.95 23.58
N PHE A 3 2.19 -2.35 22.48
CA PHE A 3 1.54 -2.57 21.19
C PHE A 3 1.23 -4.07 20.99
N ARG A 4 0.07 -4.36 20.40
CA ARG A 4 -0.30 -5.72 19.94
C ARG A 4 -0.03 -5.84 18.44
N ALA A 5 1.23 -6.10 18.09
CA ALA A 5 1.70 -6.06 16.70
C ALA A 5 1.00 -7.09 15.79
N ASP A 6 0.70 -8.27 16.34
CA ASP A 6 -0.06 -9.34 15.68
C ASP A 6 -1.44 -8.85 15.26
N VAL A 7 -2.21 -8.25 16.18
CA VAL A 7 -3.56 -7.75 15.90
C VAL A 7 -3.51 -6.61 14.89
N MET A 8 -2.53 -5.72 14.99
CA MET A 8 -2.34 -4.62 14.04
C MET A 8 -2.01 -5.14 12.64
N SER A 9 -1.11 -6.14 12.53
CA SER A 9 -0.73 -6.73 11.24
C SER A 9 -1.92 -7.44 10.60
N SER A 10 -2.64 -8.28 11.35
CA SER A 10 -3.84 -8.96 10.84
C SER A 10 -4.91 -7.98 10.35
N ALA A 11 -5.12 -6.86 11.04
CA ALA A 11 -6.06 -5.83 10.59
C ALA A 11 -5.60 -5.14 9.30
N ALA A 12 -4.28 -4.99 9.09
CA ALA A 12 -3.70 -4.38 7.89
C ALA A 12 -3.60 -5.35 6.69
N ALA A 13 -3.77 -6.66 6.91
CA ALA A 13 -3.62 -7.70 5.89
C ALA A 13 -4.89 -7.95 5.04
N ALA A 14 -5.96 -7.17 5.23
CA ALA A 14 -7.19 -7.35 4.47
C ALA A 14 -6.96 -7.10 2.97
N GLU A 15 -7.23 -8.10 2.13
CA GLU A 15 -7.00 -8.02 0.68
C GLU A 15 -7.69 -6.82 0.01
N SER A 16 -8.88 -6.43 0.50
CA SER A 16 -9.62 -5.28 0.00
C SER A 16 -8.82 -3.97 0.07
N LEU A 17 -7.87 -3.85 1.01
CA LEU A 17 -7.01 -2.67 1.14
C LEU A 17 -6.03 -2.53 -0.04
N VAL A 18 -5.73 -3.63 -0.74
CA VAL A 18 -4.80 -3.67 -1.89
C VAL A 18 -5.46 -3.21 -3.19
N ALA A 19 -6.79 -3.05 -3.24
CA ALA A 19 -7.49 -2.67 -4.47
C ALA A 19 -6.96 -1.36 -5.07
N THR A 20 -6.70 -0.34 -4.22
CA THR A 20 -6.12 0.92 -4.68
C THR A 20 -4.71 0.72 -5.23
N ASP A 21 -3.88 -0.12 -4.62
CA ASP A 21 -2.53 -0.43 -5.13
C ASP A 21 -2.58 -1.11 -6.50
N VAL A 22 -3.58 -1.98 -6.76
CA VAL A 22 -3.80 -2.59 -8.10
C VAL A 22 -4.17 -1.52 -9.14
N ALA A 23 -5.00 -0.54 -8.77
CA ALA A 23 -5.38 0.55 -9.66
C ALA A 23 -4.17 1.45 -9.97
N GLU A 24 -3.38 1.81 -8.94
CA GLU A 24 -2.13 2.55 -9.10
C GLU A 24 -1.15 1.82 -10.01
N TRP A 25 -1.05 0.48 -9.90
CA TRP A 25 -0.16 -0.35 -10.73
C TRP A 25 -0.51 -0.30 -12.23
N LEU A 26 -1.80 -0.23 -12.56
CA LEU A 26 -2.28 -0.02 -13.93
C LEU A 26 -2.00 1.40 -14.43
N VAL A 27 -2.21 2.41 -13.56
CA VAL A 27 -1.91 3.82 -13.88
C VAL A 27 -0.42 4.04 -14.14
N GLU A 28 0.44 3.42 -13.33
CA GLU A 28 1.90 3.42 -13.53
C GLU A 28 2.31 2.83 -14.89
N ARG A 29 1.45 2.00 -15.49
CA ARG A 29 1.64 1.39 -16.82
C ARG A 29 0.93 2.14 -17.95
N GLY A 30 0.42 3.34 -17.68
CA GLY A 30 -0.15 4.23 -18.67
C GLY A 30 -1.67 4.13 -18.84
N MET A 31 -2.35 3.30 -18.06
CA MET A 31 -3.82 3.28 -18.08
C MET A 31 -4.39 4.56 -17.44
N PRO A 32 -5.36 5.24 -18.07
CA PRO A 32 -6.03 6.38 -17.44
C PRO A 32 -6.67 6.02 -16.11
N PHE A 33 -6.58 6.91 -15.12
CA PHE A 33 -7.06 6.68 -13.75
C PHE A 33 -8.49 6.12 -13.67
N ARG A 34 -9.43 6.70 -14.43
CA ARG A 34 -10.83 6.24 -14.45
C ARG A 34 -10.96 4.81 -14.98
N GLU A 35 -10.18 4.45 -15.99
CA GLU A 35 -10.20 3.12 -16.59
C GLU A 35 -9.60 2.09 -15.63
N ALA A 36 -8.45 2.42 -15.01
CA ALA A 36 -7.83 1.56 -14.00
C ALA A 36 -8.78 1.26 -12.84
N HIS A 37 -9.46 2.28 -12.31
CA HIS A 37 -10.46 2.10 -11.27
C HIS A 37 -11.70 1.32 -11.74
N ALA A 38 -12.09 1.41 -13.01
CA ALA A 38 -13.18 0.62 -13.57
C ALA A 38 -12.81 -0.88 -13.64
N VAL A 39 -11.60 -1.20 -14.10
CA VAL A 39 -11.05 -2.57 -14.14
C VAL A 39 -10.99 -3.16 -12.73
N VAL A 40 -10.36 -2.44 -11.78
CA VAL A 40 -10.28 -2.91 -10.40
C VAL A 40 -11.65 -3.01 -9.74
N GLY A 41 -12.57 -2.10 -10.05
CA GLY A 41 -13.95 -2.21 -9.59
C GLY A 41 -14.63 -3.51 -10.07
N ALA A 42 -14.33 -3.98 -11.28
CA ALA A 42 -14.82 -5.27 -11.76
C ALA A 42 -14.19 -6.45 -11.02
N VAL A 43 -12.87 -6.40 -10.80
CA VAL A 43 -12.14 -7.39 -10.00
C VAL A 43 -12.71 -7.52 -8.58
N VAL A 44 -12.96 -6.39 -7.91
CA VAL A 44 -13.55 -6.38 -6.56
C VAL A 44 -14.95 -6.98 -6.57
N ARG A 45 -15.80 -6.59 -7.55
CA ARG A 45 -17.15 -7.16 -7.69
C ARG A 45 -17.12 -8.67 -7.91
N GLU A 46 -16.20 -9.16 -8.75
CA GLU A 46 -16.03 -10.58 -9.01
C GLU A 46 -15.58 -11.33 -7.75
N SER A 47 -14.57 -10.83 -7.05
CA SER A 47 -14.07 -11.44 -5.81
C SER A 47 -15.19 -11.53 -4.75
N VAL A 48 -15.91 -10.43 -4.51
CA VAL A 48 -17.04 -10.41 -3.56
C VAL A 48 -18.19 -11.33 -4.01
N GLY A 49 -18.55 -11.30 -5.28
CA GLY A 49 -19.68 -12.07 -5.81
C GLY A 49 -19.42 -13.58 -5.88
N SER A 50 -18.17 -13.99 -6.10
CA SER A 50 -17.78 -15.40 -6.23
C SER A 50 -17.20 -16.01 -4.96
N GLY A 51 -16.76 -15.18 -4.01
CA GLY A 51 -16.01 -15.62 -2.83
C GLY A 51 -14.56 -16.02 -3.13
N VAL A 52 -14.10 -15.87 -4.38
CA VAL A 52 -12.70 -16.12 -4.76
C VAL A 52 -11.82 -14.99 -4.21
N PRO A 53 -10.67 -15.30 -3.60
CA PRO A 53 -9.72 -14.28 -3.13
C PRO A 53 -9.38 -13.27 -4.23
N MET A 54 -9.30 -11.99 -3.87
CA MET A 54 -9.05 -10.92 -4.84
C MET A 54 -7.67 -11.10 -5.49
N ARG A 55 -6.69 -11.61 -4.73
CA ARG A 55 -5.36 -11.99 -5.24
C ARG A 55 -5.46 -12.94 -6.45
N ASP A 56 -6.34 -13.94 -6.37
CA ASP A 56 -6.49 -14.96 -7.41
C ASP A 56 -7.23 -14.41 -8.63
N VAL A 57 -8.24 -13.56 -8.42
CA VAL A 57 -8.91 -12.84 -9.53
C VAL A 57 -7.90 -11.96 -10.27
N VAL A 58 -7.06 -11.21 -9.54
CA VAL A 58 -5.98 -10.40 -10.12
C VAL A 58 -4.98 -11.25 -10.90
N ALA A 59 -4.51 -12.37 -10.32
CA ALA A 59 -3.49 -13.22 -10.91
C ALA A 59 -3.89 -13.78 -12.29
N ARG A 60 -5.18 -14.07 -12.48
CA ARG A 60 -5.73 -14.59 -13.76
C ARG A 60 -6.30 -13.52 -14.68
N HIS A 61 -6.33 -12.25 -14.26
CA HIS A 61 -6.94 -11.19 -15.06
C HIS A 61 -6.00 -10.78 -16.22
N PRO A 62 -6.49 -10.70 -17.48
CA PRO A 62 -5.63 -10.49 -18.66
C PRO A 62 -4.77 -9.22 -18.64
N GLN A 63 -5.24 -8.15 -18.02
CA GLN A 63 -4.52 -6.87 -17.93
C GLN A 63 -3.65 -6.72 -16.67
N LEU A 64 -3.70 -7.67 -15.74
CA LEU A 64 -3.01 -7.59 -14.44
C LEU A 64 -1.99 -8.72 -14.30
N GLY A 65 -2.46 -9.96 -14.35
CA GLY A 65 -1.61 -11.14 -14.30
C GLY A 65 -0.91 -11.39 -12.96
N PRO A 66 0.01 -12.36 -12.90
CA PRO A 66 0.70 -12.76 -11.67
C PRO A 66 1.57 -11.62 -11.08
N ASP A 67 2.09 -10.72 -11.91
CA ASP A 67 2.92 -9.60 -11.46
C ASP A 67 2.14 -8.62 -10.58
N ALA A 68 0.86 -8.35 -10.92
CA ALA A 68 0.00 -7.52 -10.09
C ALA A 68 -0.43 -8.25 -8.81
N ALA A 69 -0.48 -9.59 -8.81
CA ALA A 69 -0.80 -10.37 -7.62
C ALA A 69 0.30 -10.30 -6.54
N LEU A 70 1.53 -9.93 -6.90
CA LEU A 70 2.61 -9.65 -5.93
C LEU A 70 2.31 -8.44 -5.04
N LEU A 71 1.37 -7.56 -5.41
CA LEU A 71 0.96 -6.43 -4.58
C LEU A 71 0.30 -6.84 -3.27
N PHE A 72 -0.18 -8.08 -3.19
CA PHE A 72 -0.84 -8.66 -2.02
C PHE A 72 0.15 -9.25 -1.01
N ASP A 73 1.43 -9.36 -1.37
CA ASP A 73 2.44 -9.89 -0.46
C ASP A 73 2.69 -8.90 0.70
N GLU A 74 3.01 -9.47 1.87
CA GLU A 74 3.15 -8.71 3.10
C GLU A 74 4.15 -7.56 2.94
N GLY A 75 3.76 -6.36 3.36
CA GLY A 75 4.62 -5.18 3.33
C GLY A 75 4.76 -4.51 1.96
N VAL A 76 4.28 -5.09 0.85
CA VAL A 76 4.44 -4.50 -0.49
C VAL A 76 3.65 -3.19 -0.60
N ALA A 77 2.37 -3.17 -0.22
CA ALA A 77 1.51 -1.99 -0.30
C ALA A 77 2.09 -0.80 0.50
N VAL A 78 2.51 -1.02 1.75
CA VAL A 78 3.15 0.03 2.57
C VAL A 78 4.53 0.42 2.03
N GLY A 79 5.30 -0.54 1.52
CA GLY A 79 6.60 -0.30 0.88
C GLY A 79 6.54 0.58 -0.36
N ARG A 80 5.39 0.62 -1.05
CA ARG A 80 5.14 1.51 -2.20
C ARG A 80 4.95 2.98 -1.81
N ARG A 81 4.65 3.28 -0.54
CA ARG A 81 4.40 4.64 -0.04
C ARG A 81 5.70 5.41 0.18
N ARG A 82 6.41 5.73 -0.91
CA ARG A 82 7.77 6.30 -0.93
C ARG A 82 7.84 7.82 -1.17
N SER A 83 6.71 8.51 -1.31
CA SER A 83 6.71 9.97 -1.42
C SER A 83 7.16 10.62 -0.10
N PRO A 84 7.75 11.83 -0.13
CA PRO A 84 8.05 12.57 1.09
C PRO A 84 6.80 12.72 1.97
N GLY A 85 6.91 12.34 3.25
CA GLY A 85 5.77 12.31 4.19
C GLY A 85 4.90 11.05 4.12
N GLY A 86 5.19 10.12 3.21
CA GLY A 86 4.50 8.83 3.12
C GLY A 86 4.76 7.90 4.31
N ALA A 87 3.98 6.83 4.39
CA ALA A 87 4.05 5.84 5.48
C ALA A 87 5.05 4.71 5.23
N GLY A 88 5.75 4.70 4.09
CA GLY A 88 6.66 3.62 3.73
C GLY A 88 7.92 3.58 4.62
N PRO A 89 8.51 2.39 4.89
CA PRO A 89 9.65 2.26 5.80
C PRO A 89 10.85 3.13 5.41
N SER A 90 11.13 3.27 4.11
CA SER A 90 12.25 4.08 3.62
C SER A 90 12.09 5.57 3.95
N VAL A 91 10.89 6.12 3.81
CA VAL A 91 10.61 7.53 4.12
C VAL A 91 10.33 7.78 5.60
N ALA A 92 9.85 6.78 6.34
CA ALA A 92 9.69 6.86 7.79
C ALA A 92 11.05 7.04 8.49
N ALA A 93 12.09 6.33 8.04
CA ALA A 93 13.45 6.51 8.55
C ALA A 93 13.97 7.94 8.31
N VAL A 94 13.74 8.50 7.13
CA VAL A 94 14.11 9.88 6.79
C VAL A 94 13.36 10.88 7.66
N GLN A 95 12.06 10.67 7.89
CA GLN A 95 11.24 11.55 8.74
C GLN A 95 11.70 11.52 10.19
N ARG A 96 12.01 10.34 10.74
CA ARG A 96 12.58 10.20 12.09
C ARG A 96 13.86 11.02 12.23
N GLN A 97 14.80 10.87 11.28
CA GLN A 97 16.06 11.62 11.31
C GLN A 97 15.83 13.14 11.28
N ARG A 98 14.90 13.62 10.45
CA ARG A 98 14.54 15.06 10.40
C ARG A 98 14.01 15.56 11.73
N LEU A 99 13.12 14.78 12.37
CA LEU A 99 12.57 15.12 13.67
C LEU A 99 13.66 15.17 14.75
N GLU A 100 14.54 14.18 14.80
CA GLU A 100 15.65 14.13 15.77
C GLU A 100 16.58 15.34 15.62
N THR A 101 16.93 15.69 14.37
CA THR A 101 17.74 16.88 14.08
C THR A 101 17.05 18.16 14.56
N GLU A 102 15.77 18.31 14.29
CA GLU A 102 15.02 19.51 14.68
C GLU A 102 14.85 19.63 16.20
N ILE A 103 14.60 18.52 16.89
CA ILE A 103 14.59 18.47 18.35
C ILE A 103 15.94 18.93 18.91
N GLY A 104 17.05 18.45 18.35
CA GLY A 104 18.40 18.87 18.73
C GLY A 104 18.62 20.38 18.54
N ARG A 105 18.23 20.91 17.38
CA ARG A 105 18.33 22.34 17.06
C ARG A 105 17.53 23.21 18.04
N LEU A 106 16.31 22.81 18.37
CA LEU A 106 15.46 23.55 19.29
C LEU A 106 15.99 23.52 20.72
N LYS A 107 16.48 22.36 21.20
CA LYS A 107 17.11 22.26 22.53
C LYS A 107 18.36 23.13 22.65
N GLY A 108 19.21 23.15 21.63
CA GLY A 108 20.44 23.96 21.61
C GLY A 108 20.22 25.48 21.59
N ARG A 109 18.99 25.96 21.36
CA ARG A 109 18.66 27.40 21.45
C ARG A 109 18.39 27.88 22.88
N PHE A 110 18.18 26.96 23.81
CA PHE A 110 17.87 27.25 25.22
C PHE A 110 19.04 26.94 26.16
N LEU A 111 20.20 26.56 25.61
CA LEU A 111 21.49 26.43 26.28
C LEU A 111 22.40 27.57 25.83
#